data_AF-A0A964A4N3-F1
#
_entry.id   AF-A0A964A4N3-F1
#
_cell.length_a   1.000
_cell.length_b   1.000
_cell.length_c   1.000
_cell.angle_alpha   90.00
_cell.angle_beta   90.00
_cell.angle_gamma   90.00
#
_symmetry.space_group_name_H-M   'P 1'
#
loop_
_entity.id
_entity.type
_entity.pdbx_description
1 polymer ?
#
loop_
_entity_poly.entity_id
_entity_poly.type
_entity_poly.pdbx_seq_one_letter_code
_entity_poly.pdbx_strand_id
1 'polypeptide(L)'
;MKGLLLLILLTAMSFTAFSQALTPKVQLIDGDTVFCFSIEQSRIIAKHLEKGKYCDSLVVQHEQNEKVLKEAVAVKDSTIEKLESKTENLNSIIDNDRESMEHMKRTIDIKDKEIRKQKFHKRILGVAVIVIGIIAII
;
A
#
# COMPACT_ATOMS: atom_id res chain seq x y z
N MET A 1 -46.32 -29.39 8.99
CA MET A 1 -46.00 -29.43 10.43
C MET A 1 -45.43 -30.77 10.90
N LYS A 2 -45.96 -31.93 10.48
CA LYS A 2 -45.48 -33.26 10.92
C LYS A 2 -44.00 -33.55 10.59
N GLY A 3 -43.51 -33.13 9.41
CA GLY A 3 -42.11 -33.33 9.01
C GLY A 3 -41.10 -32.48 9.78
N LEU A 4 -41.46 -31.25 10.16
CA LEU A 4 -40.62 -30.37 10.97
C LEU A 4 -40.45 -30.95 12.38
N LEU A 5 -41.54 -31.48 12.95
CA LEU A 5 -41.55 -32.09 14.28
C LEU A 5 -40.66 -33.34 14.33
N LEU A 6 -40.64 -34.13 13.24
CA LEU A 6 -39.79 -35.31 13.10
C LEU A 6 -38.30 -34.94 12.98
N LEU A 7 -37.98 -33.87 12.25
CA LEU A 7 -36.61 -33.34 12.13
C LEU A 7 -36.07 -32.82 13.47
N ILE A 8 -36.93 -32.12 14.24
CA ILE A 8 -36.60 -31.65 15.59
C ILE A 8 -36.38 -32.83 16.53
N LEU A 9 -37.17 -33.89 16.43
CA LEU A 9 -37.01 -35.09 17.26
C LEU A 9 -35.73 -35.88 16.93
N LEU A 10 -35.40 -36.02 15.65
CA LEU A 10 -34.16 -36.68 15.19
C LEU A 10 -32.90 -35.91 15.59
N THR A 11 -32.93 -34.58 15.47
CA THR A 11 -31.82 -33.72 15.92
C THR A 11 -31.69 -33.77 17.45
N ALA A 12 -32.79 -33.67 18.21
CA ALA A 12 -32.77 -33.78 19.67
C ALA A 12 -32.23 -35.14 20.17
N MET A 13 -32.61 -36.26 19.58
CA MET A 13 -32.08 -37.58 19.94
C MET A 13 -30.57 -37.71 19.69
N SER A 14 -30.08 -37.06 18.62
CA SER A 14 -28.66 -37.02 18.31
C SER A 14 -27.87 -36.21 19.36
N PHE A 15 -28.44 -35.14 19.92
CA PHE A 15 -27.81 -34.39 21.00
C PHE A 15 -27.80 -35.14 22.34
N THR A 16 -28.82 -35.95 22.65
CA THR A 16 -28.89 -36.68 23.92
C THR A 16 -28.01 -37.93 23.98
N ALA A 17 -27.70 -38.56 22.83
CA ALA A 17 -26.87 -39.77 22.79
C ALA A 17 -25.37 -39.49 23.04
N PHE A 18 -24.88 -38.29 22.70
CA PHE A 18 -23.47 -37.92 22.91
C PHE A 18 -23.15 -37.53 24.37
N SER A 19 -24.17 -37.17 25.17
CA SER A 19 -23.97 -36.67 26.55
C SER A 19 -23.71 -37.79 27.59
N GLN A 20 -24.04 -39.05 27.28
CA GLN A 20 -24.05 -40.13 28.28
C GLN A 20 -22.71 -40.87 28.44
N ALA A 21 -21.76 -40.77 27.50
CA ALA A 21 -20.52 -41.57 27.53
C ALA A 21 -19.33 -40.90 28.27
N LEU A 22 -19.46 -39.61 28.61
CA LEU A 22 -18.35 -38.78 29.12
C LEU A 22 -18.64 -38.15 30.48
N THR A 23 -19.51 -38.75 31.28
CA THR A 23 -19.68 -38.31 32.67
C THR A 23 -18.54 -38.90 33.51
N PRO A 24 -17.68 -38.08 34.15
CA PRO A 24 -16.67 -38.57 35.06
C PRO A 24 -17.33 -39.21 36.28
N LYS A 25 -16.73 -40.28 36.79
CA LYS A 25 -17.17 -40.87 38.05
C LYS A 25 -16.68 -39.97 39.18
N VAL A 26 -17.61 -39.32 39.87
CA VAL A 26 -17.30 -38.47 41.02
C VAL A 26 -17.02 -39.38 42.22
N GLN A 27 -15.87 -39.20 42.87
CA GLN A 27 -15.48 -39.92 44.08
C GLN A 27 -15.02 -38.92 45.14
N LEU A 28 -15.35 -39.17 46.41
CA LEU A 28 -14.77 -38.45 47.53
C LEU A 28 -13.52 -39.20 48.00
N ILE A 29 -12.36 -38.56 47.89
CA ILE A 29 -11.07 -39.07 48.39
C ILE A 29 -10.55 -38.02 49.36
N ASP A 30 -10.27 -38.42 50.61
CA ASP A 30 -9.75 -37.54 51.67
C ASP A 30 -10.57 -36.26 51.92
N GLY A 31 -11.89 -36.31 51.70
CA GLY A 31 -12.79 -35.16 51.88
C GLY A 31 -12.95 -34.27 50.64
N ASP A 32 -12.13 -34.46 49.61
CA ASP A 32 -12.21 -33.72 48.35
C ASP A 32 -12.99 -34.49 47.29
N THR A 33 -13.73 -33.74 46.47
CA THR A 33 -14.50 -34.29 45.36
C THR A 33 -13.61 -34.38 44.13
N VAL A 34 -13.24 -35.60 43.75
CA VAL A 34 -12.34 -35.89 42.62
C VAL A 34 -13.13 -36.50 41.46
N PHE A 35 -12.82 -36.03 40.25
CA PHE A 35 -13.37 -36.59 39.02
C PHE A 35 -12.44 -37.71 38.51
N CYS A 36 -12.91 -38.94 38.55
CA CYS A 36 -12.19 -40.09 38.02
C CYS A 36 -12.64 -40.38 36.58
N PHE A 37 -11.69 -40.33 35.66
CA PHE A 37 -11.91 -40.66 34.25
C PHE A 37 -11.42 -42.07 33.96
N SER A 38 -12.10 -42.77 33.05
CA SER A 38 -11.56 -44.01 32.50
C SER A 38 -10.32 -43.72 31.63
N ILE A 39 -9.51 -44.75 31.35
CA ILE A 39 -8.35 -44.64 30.47
C ILE A 39 -8.77 -44.14 29.06
N GLU A 40 -9.94 -44.58 28.58
CA GLU A 40 -10.47 -44.15 27.28
C GLU A 40 -10.88 -42.67 27.29
N GLN A 41 -11.57 -42.22 28.34
CA GLN A 41 -11.93 -40.81 28.51
C GLN A 41 -10.67 -39.93 28.61
N SER A 42 -9.68 -40.37 29.38
CA SER A 42 -8.39 -39.70 29.53
C SER A 42 -7.65 -39.58 28.19
N ARG A 43 -7.70 -40.63 27.35
CA ARG A 43 -7.10 -40.60 26.00
C ARG A 43 -7.78 -39.59 25.09
N ILE A 44 -9.12 -39.49 25.14
CA ILE A 44 -9.87 -38.51 24.35
C ILE A 44 -9.56 -37.08 24.79
N ILE A 45 -9.50 -36.84 26.11
CA ILE A 45 -9.14 -35.54 26.69
C ILE A 45 -7.71 -35.16 26.28
N ALA A 46 -6.74 -36.07 26.40
CA ALA A 46 -5.37 -35.84 25.99
C ALA A 46 -5.27 -35.48 24.49
N LYS A 47 -6.00 -36.19 23.63
CA LYS A 47 -6.04 -35.88 22.19
C LYS A 47 -6.61 -34.49 21.90
N HIS A 48 -7.67 -34.09 22.62
CA HIS A 48 -8.23 -32.74 22.48
C HIS A 48 -7.28 -31.66 23.00
N LEU A 49 -6.59 -31.92 24.11
CA LEU A 49 -5.63 -30.98 24.68
C LEU A 49 -4.45 -30.76 23.74
N GLU A 50 -3.87 -31.82 23.18
CA GLU A 50 -2.78 -31.71 22.20
C GLU A 50 -3.23 -31.01 20.92
N LYS A 51 -4.46 -31.30 20.44
CA LYS A 51 -5.03 -30.57 19.32
C LYS A 51 -5.21 -29.08 19.64
N GLY A 52 -5.69 -28.75 20.84
CA GLY A 52 -5.83 -27.37 21.32
C GLY A 52 -4.50 -26.63 21.29
N LYS A 53 -3.46 -27.19 21.91
CA LYS A 53 -2.10 -26.62 21.90
C LYS A 53 -1.56 -26.39 20.49
N TYR A 54 -1.78 -27.36 19.59
CA TYR A 54 -1.36 -27.22 18.20
C TYR A 54 -2.11 -26.10 17.49
N CYS A 55 -3.43 -25.99 17.67
CA CYS A 55 -4.22 -24.89 17.14
C CYS A 55 -3.77 -23.53 17.69
N ASP A 56 -3.50 -23.43 18.99
CA ASP A 56 -2.99 -22.20 19.61
C ASP A 56 -1.65 -21.78 19.01
N SER A 57 -0.75 -22.74 18.78
CA SER A 57 0.53 -22.49 18.10
C SER A 57 0.33 -21.96 16.68
N LEU A 58 -0.64 -22.50 15.93
CA LEU A 58 -0.95 -22.01 14.59
C LEU A 58 -1.55 -20.60 14.64
N VAL A 59 -2.43 -20.30 15.59
CA VAL A 59 -3.00 -18.96 15.77
C VAL A 59 -1.88 -17.95 16.03
N VAL A 60 -0.97 -18.22 16.96
CA VAL A 60 0.16 -17.34 17.25
C VAL A 60 1.03 -17.12 16.01
N GLN A 61 1.31 -18.19 15.25
CA GLN A 61 2.09 -18.07 14.01
C GLN A 61 1.37 -17.22 12.96
N HIS A 62 0.05 -17.39 12.80
CA HIS A 62 -0.74 -16.61 11.87
C HIS A 62 -0.83 -15.13 12.27
N GLU A 63 -1.00 -14.82 13.56
CA GLU A 63 -0.99 -13.45 14.07
C GLU A 63 0.36 -12.76 13.83
N GLN A 64 1.47 -13.48 14.04
CA GLN A 64 2.81 -12.96 13.73
C GLN A 64 2.98 -12.68 12.24
N ASN A 65 2.55 -13.60 11.38
CA ASN A 65 2.61 -13.41 9.93
C ASN A 65 1.75 -12.24 9.47
N GLU A 66 0.55 -12.10 10.03
CA GLU A 66 -0.35 -10.97 9.73
C GLU A 66 0.30 -9.63 10.11
N LYS A 67 0.94 -9.57 11.29
CA LYS A 67 1.66 -8.37 11.73
C LYS A 67 2.79 -8.00 10.77
N VAL A 68 3.63 -8.97 10.39
CA VAL A 68 4.73 -8.76 9.43
C VAL A 68 4.20 -8.28 8.08
N LEU A 69 3.10 -8.87 7.59
CA LEU A 69 2.47 -8.46 6.34
C LEU A 69 1.94 -7.02 6.42
N LYS A 70 1.30 -6.64 7.52
CA LYS A 70 0.81 -5.25 7.72
C LYS A 70 1.97 -4.25 7.72
N GLU A 71 3.07 -4.57 8.39
CA GLU A 71 4.27 -3.73 8.39
C GLU A 71 4.87 -3.61 6.98
N ALA A 72 4.96 -4.70 6.23
CA ALA A 72 5.45 -4.70 4.85
C ALA A 72 4.56 -3.85 3.93
N VAL A 73 3.22 -3.94 4.08
CA VAL A 73 2.27 -3.10 3.34
C VAL A 73 2.49 -1.61 3.67
N ALA A 74 2.60 -1.26 4.95
CA ALA A 74 2.83 0.12 5.35
C ALA A 74 4.14 0.71 4.77
N VAL A 75 5.23 -0.08 4.76
CA VAL A 75 6.50 0.32 4.14
C VAL A 75 6.35 0.50 2.63
N LYS A 76 5.66 -0.42 1.96
CA LYS A 76 5.41 -0.36 0.52
C LYS A 76 4.59 0.90 0.18
N ASP A 77 3.53 1.18 0.91
CA ASP A 77 2.67 2.34 0.67
C ASP A 77 3.42 3.66 0.91
N SER A 78 4.22 3.76 1.98
CA SER A 78 5.09 4.93 2.21
C SER A 78 6.14 5.11 1.09
N THR A 79 6.63 4.02 0.52
CA THR A 79 7.57 4.08 -0.60
C THR A 79 6.91 4.60 -1.87
N ILE A 80 5.67 4.16 -2.14
CA ILE A 80 4.87 4.64 -3.27
C ILE A 80 4.63 6.14 -3.13
N GLU A 81 4.18 6.62 -1.98
CA GLU A 81 3.94 8.05 -1.73
C GLU A 81 5.20 8.90 -1.98
N LYS A 82 6.36 8.43 -1.52
CA LYS A 82 7.65 9.11 -1.77
C LYS A 82 8.01 9.15 -3.25
N LEU A 83 7.75 8.07 -3.99
CA LEU A 83 8.02 8.00 -5.42
C LEU A 83 7.06 8.89 -6.23
N GLU A 84 5.79 8.95 -5.83
CA GLU A 84 4.79 9.84 -6.41
C GLU A 84 5.18 11.30 -6.21
N SER A 85 5.53 11.69 -4.97
CA SER A 85 6.02 13.05 -4.66
C SER A 85 7.28 13.39 -5.46
N LYS A 86 8.22 12.45 -5.60
CA LYS A 86 9.42 12.66 -6.44
C LYS A 86 9.05 12.86 -7.91
N THR A 87 8.07 12.11 -8.41
CA THR A 87 7.61 12.22 -9.80
C THR A 87 6.92 13.55 -10.05
N GLU A 88 6.05 13.99 -9.14
CA GLU A 88 5.40 15.30 -9.21
C GLU A 88 6.42 16.44 -9.20
N ASN A 89 7.42 16.36 -8.33
CA ASN A 89 8.51 17.34 -8.29
C ASN A 89 9.33 17.36 -9.58
N LEU A 90 9.66 16.19 -10.15
CA LEU A 90 10.36 16.11 -11.44
C LEU A 90 9.54 16.69 -12.58
N ASN A 91 8.22 16.43 -12.62
CA ASN A 91 7.34 17.03 -13.62
C ASN A 91 7.31 18.56 -13.48
N SER A 92 7.26 19.07 -12.25
CA SER A 92 7.32 20.52 -12.00
C SER A 92 8.64 21.14 -12.47
N ILE A 93 9.78 20.44 -12.28
CA ILE A 93 11.08 20.89 -12.81
C ILE A 93 11.06 20.92 -14.34
N ILE A 94 10.51 19.89 -14.99
CA ILE A 94 10.41 19.83 -16.45
C ILE A 94 9.55 20.99 -16.98
N ASP A 95 8.43 21.29 -16.33
CA ASP A 95 7.55 22.39 -16.73
C ASP A 95 8.23 23.76 -16.56
N ASN A 96 8.93 23.97 -15.43
CA ASN A 96 9.74 25.17 -15.20
C ASN A 96 10.86 25.33 -16.24
N ASP A 97 11.56 24.25 -16.57
CA ASP A 97 12.62 24.26 -17.59
C ASP A 97 12.04 24.59 -18.96
N ARG A 98 10.86 24.06 -19.28
CA ARG A 98 10.16 24.36 -20.53
C ARG A 98 9.78 25.84 -20.62
N GLU A 99 9.24 26.41 -19.54
CA GLU A 99 8.91 27.84 -19.46
C GLU A 99 10.18 28.70 -19.61
N SER A 100 11.26 28.34 -18.93
CA SER A 100 12.56 29.01 -19.04
C SER A 100 13.11 28.98 -20.47
N MET A 101 13.05 27.83 -21.14
CA MET A 101 13.45 27.72 -22.55
C MET A 101 12.61 28.62 -23.46
N GLU A 102 11.30 28.69 -23.24
CA GLU A 102 10.43 29.58 -24.01
C GLU A 102 10.80 31.05 -23.81
N HIS A 103 11.04 31.47 -22.57
CA HIS A 103 11.51 32.82 -22.26
C HIS A 103 12.84 33.14 -22.92
N MET A 104 13.79 32.20 -22.88
CA MET A 104 15.10 32.36 -23.51
C MET A 104 14.96 32.47 -25.03
N LYS A 105 14.12 31.65 -25.66
CA LYS A 105 13.82 31.73 -27.10
C LYS A 105 13.22 33.09 -27.48
N ARG A 106 12.24 33.59 -26.72
CA ARG A 106 11.66 34.93 -26.96
C ARG A 106 12.72 36.02 -26.83
N THR A 107 13.61 35.91 -25.85
CA THR A 107 14.70 36.88 -25.64
C THR A 107 15.70 36.88 -26.80
N ILE A 108 16.07 35.69 -27.30
CA ILE A 108 16.90 35.54 -28.50
C ILE A 108 16.23 36.20 -29.70
N ASP A 109 14.95 35.92 -29.94
CA ASP A 109 14.20 36.50 -31.07
C ASP A 109 14.13 38.04 -31.00
N ILE A 110 13.96 38.61 -29.81
CA ILE A 110 13.98 40.06 -29.59
C ILE A 110 15.37 40.62 -29.90
N LYS A 111 16.43 39.99 -29.38
CA LYS A 111 17.81 40.43 -29.59
C LYS A 111 18.23 40.33 -31.05
N ASP A 112 17.82 39.28 -31.75
CA ASP A 112 18.07 39.12 -33.18
C ASP A 112 17.39 40.22 -34.01
N LYS A 113 16.16 40.60 -33.65
CA LYS A 113 15.46 41.74 -34.27
C LYS A 113 16.21 43.05 -34.02
N GLU A 114 16.67 43.30 -32.79
CA GLU A 114 17.48 44.49 -32.45
C GLU A 114 18.78 44.54 -33.26
N ILE A 115 19.51 43.42 -33.34
CA ILE A 115 20.75 43.30 -34.10
C ILE A 115 20.50 43.56 -35.60
N ARG A 116 19.41 43.02 -36.17
CA ARG A 116 19.05 43.28 -37.57
C ARG A 116 18.77 44.76 -37.81
N LYS A 117 18.02 45.43 -36.91
CA LYS A 117 17.76 46.88 -36.99
C LYS A 117 19.04 47.70 -36.90
N GLN A 118 19.95 47.36 -35.99
CA GLN A 118 21.24 48.03 -35.86
C GLN A 118 22.12 47.83 -37.10
N LYS A 119 22.20 46.60 -37.64
CA LYS A 119 22.93 46.31 -38.89
C LYS A 119 22.37 47.13 -40.05
N PHE A 120 21.05 47.28 -40.14
CA PHE A 120 20.41 48.11 -41.16
C PHE A 120 20.76 49.59 -41.00
N HIS A 121 20.67 50.15 -39.78
CA HIS A 121 21.08 51.53 -39.51
C HIS A 121 22.55 51.78 -39.86
N LYS A 122 23.46 50.86 -39.48
CA LYS A 122 24.88 50.96 -39.85
C LYS A 122 25.10 50.96 -41.37
N ARG A 123 24.35 50.15 -42.11
CA ARG A 123 24.41 50.16 -43.59
C ARG A 123 23.94 51.50 -44.17
N ILE A 124 22.82 52.05 -43.69
CA ILE A 124 22.33 53.36 -44.13
C ILE A 124 23.35 54.46 -43.83
N LEU A 125 23.88 54.50 -42.61
CA LEU A 125 24.92 55.46 -42.24
C LEU A 125 26.15 55.34 -43.13
N GLY A 126 26.61 54.11 -43.41
CA GLY A 126 27.72 53.89 -44.33
C GLY A 126 27.46 54.44 -45.74
N VAL A 127 26.25 54.21 -46.28
CA VAL A 127 25.85 54.76 -47.59
C VAL A 127 25.77 56.30 -47.55
N ALA A 128 25.19 56.88 -46.50
CA ALA A 128 25.07 58.32 -46.36
C ALA A 128 26.44 59.02 -46.32
N VAL A 129 27.42 58.45 -45.61
CA VAL A 129 28.80 58.95 -45.55
C VAL A 129 29.46 58.95 -46.93
N ILE A 130 29.27 57.87 -47.71
CA ILE A 130 29.82 57.78 -49.07
C ILE A 130 29.21 58.86 -49.98
N VAL A 131 27.89 59.05 -49.92
CA VAL A 131 27.19 60.06 -50.74
C VAL A 131 27.67 61.47 -50.40
N ILE A 132 27.76 61.82 -49.11
CA ILE A 132 28.25 63.13 -48.67
C ILE A 132 29.71 63.34 -49.13
N GLY A 133 30.55 62.32 -49.02
CA GLY A 133 31.95 62.38 -49.47
C GLY A 133 32.09 62.66 -50.96
N ILE A 134 31.25 62.04 -51.80
CA ILE A 134 31.23 62.30 -53.25
C ILE A 134 30.78 63.73 -53.55
N ILE A 135 29.73 64.22 -52.88
CA ILE A 135 29.23 65.60 -53.05
C ILE A 135 30.28 66.63 -52.62
N ALA A 136 31.07 66.36 -51.58
CA ALA A 136 32.11 67.28 -51.12
C ALA A 136 33.34 67.36 -52.05
N ILE A 137 33.53 66.39 -52.93
CA ILE A 137 34.65 66.32 -53.89
C ILE A 137 34.28 66.97 -55.24
N ILE A 138 32.99 66.96 -55.60
CA ILE A 138 32.43 67.63 -56.80
C ILE A 138 32.27 69.13 -56.53
#